data_AF-A0AAW1NA40-F1
#
_entry.id   AF-A0AAW1NA40-F1
#
_cell.length_a   1.000
_cell.length_b   1.000
_cell.length_c   1.000
_cell.angle_alpha   90.00
_cell.angle_beta   90.00
_cell.angle_gamma   90.00
#
_symmetry.space_group_name_H-M   'P 1'
#
loop_
_entity.id
_entity.type
_entity.pdbx_description
1 polymer ?
#
loop_
_entity_poly.entity_id
_entity_poly.type
_entity_poly.pdbx_seq_one_letter_code
_entity_poly.pdbx_strand_id
1 'polypeptide(L)'
;MLSGVGPKWHLEEKEIDVIKDLPVGEKLYDHLTYLGLVATVNESIVYQASAANDPNAFLELQIKGAGPLTVIGNVEGIGFIRTPVSDDPEYSVPDIELIFIAAGFHTDSPNPSLRRPGIFRTRHRTYIHCSWISH
;
A
#
# COMPACT_ATOMS: atom_id res chain seq x y z
N MET A 1 27.26 1.05 -2.02
CA MET A 1 28.49 0.95 -1.20
C MET A 1 29.48 -0.08 -1.72
N LEU A 2 29.04 -1.18 -2.37
CA LEU A 2 29.96 -2.18 -2.97
C LEU A 2 30.90 -1.65 -4.06
N SER A 3 30.61 -0.47 -4.62
CA SER A 3 31.46 0.21 -5.61
C SER A 3 32.54 1.10 -4.98
N GLY A 4 32.82 0.98 -3.68
CA GLY A 4 33.82 1.82 -2.98
C GLY A 4 33.40 3.28 -2.77
N VAL A 5 32.10 3.58 -2.90
CA VAL A 5 31.51 4.91 -2.67
C VAL A 5 30.51 4.84 -1.51
N GLY A 6 30.80 5.56 -0.43
CA GLY A 6 30.07 5.50 0.85
C GLY A 6 30.92 6.03 2.01
N PRO A 7 30.41 6.02 3.26
CA PRO A 7 31.15 6.55 4.40
C PRO A 7 32.42 5.73 4.62
N LYS A 8 33.56 6.40 4.70
CA LYS A 8 34.89 5.76 4.79
C LYS A 8 34.95 4.72 5.91
N TRP A 9 34.47 5.06 7.09
CA TRP A 9 34.46 4.16 8.26
C TRP A 9 33.67 2.87 8.01
N HIS A 10 32.56 2.94 7.28
CA HIS A 10 31.72 1.78 6.98
C HIS A 10 32.32 0.91 5.88
N LEU A 11 32.99 1.52 4.90
CA LEU A 11 33.68 0.79 3.83
C LEU A 11 34.93 0.06 4.35
N GLU A 12 35.70 0.70 5.23
CA GLU A 12 36.88 0.10 5.89
C GLU A 12 36.48 -1.08 6.80
N GLU A 13 35.36 -0.97 7.53
CA GLU A 13 34.81 -2.08 8.35
C GLU A 13 34.45 -3.32 7.50
N LYS A 14 34.02 -3.10 6.25
CA LYS A 14 33.61 -4.17 5.33
C LYS A 14 34.73 -4.63 4.40
N GLU A 15 35.97 -4.21 4.63
CA GLU A 15 37.14 -4.55 3.81
C GLU A 15 36.96 -4.17 2.32
N ILE A 16 36.25 -3.05 2.07
CA ILE A 16 36.01 -2.53 0.73
C ILE A 16 36.95 -1.34 0.47
N ASP A 17 37.66 -1.37 -0.66
CA ASP A 17 38.52 -0.26 -1.08
C ASP A 17 37.73 1.04 -1.23
N VAL A 18 38.19 2.09 -0.54
CA VAL A 18 37.53 3.41 -0.53
C VAL A 18 37.95 4.19 -1.77
N ILE A 19 37.05 4.28 -2.76
CA ILE A 19 37.22 5.12 -3.95
C ILE A 19 36.80 6.55 -3.64
N LYS A 20 35.70 6.74 -2.90
CA LYS A 20 35.19 8.07 -2.54
C LYS A 20 34.40 8.05 -1.23
N ASP A 21 34.86 8.86 -0.28
CA ASP A 21 34.18 9.07 1.00
C ASP A 21 32.99 10.04 0.81
N LEU A 22 31.77 9.51 0.98
CA LEU A 22 30.51 10.26 0.88
C LEU A 22 29.48 9.70 1.87
N PRO A 23 28.60 10.53 2.45
CA PRO A 23 27.55 10.09 3.39
C PRO A 23 26.39 9.37 2.69
N VAL A 24 26.68 8.30 1.95
CA VAL A 24 25.69 7.52 1.19
C VAL A 24 24.90 6.65 2.16
N GLY A 25 23.57 6.77 2.13
CA GLY A 25 22.67 5.94 2.93
C GLY A 25 22.54 6.33 4.39
N GLU A 26 23.10 7.47 4.82
CA GLU A 26 22.96 7.95 6.21
C GLU A 26 21.54 8.45 6.53
N LYS A 27 20.81 8.93 5.52
CA LYS A 27 19.41 9.36 5.64
C LYS A 27 18.55 8.53 4.71
N LEU A 28 17.53 7.89 5.29
CA LEU A 28 16.46 7.22 4.58
C LEU A 28 15.15 7.85 5.04
N TYR A 29 14.45 8.49 4.12
CA TYR A 29 13.08 8.92 4.34
C TYR A 29 12.16 7.80 3.88
N ASP A 30 11.16 7.51 4.69
CA ASP A 30 10.09 6.56 4.39
C ASP A 30 8.77 7.17 4.85
N HIS A 31 7.69 6.78 4.20
CA HIS A 31 6.37 7.33 4.47
C HIS A 31 5.65 6.51 5.54
N LEU A 32 5.39 7.11 6.69
CA LEU A 32 4.69 6.44 7.78
C LEU A 32 3.24 6.20 7.42
N THR A 33 2.86 4.93 7.41
CA THR A 33 1.53 4.47 7.03
C THR A 33 0.66 4.15 8.25
N TYR A 34 -0.58 4.62 8.23
CA TYR A 34 -1.64 4.26 9.17
C TYR A 34 -2.81 3.58 8.45
N LEU A 35 -3.10 2.33 8.83
CA LEU A 35 -4.14 1.48 8.24
C LEU A 35 -5.44 1.42 9.07
N GLY A 36 -5.58 2.28 10.07
CA GLY A 36 -6.67 2.16 11.05
C GLY A 36 -7.99 2.83 10.68
N LEU A 37 -8.05 3.61 9.58
CA LEU A 37 -9.28 4.26 9.16
C LEU A 37 -10.12 3.29 8.33
N VAL A 38 -11.20 2.78 8.92
CA VAL A 38 -12.07 1.76 8.32
C VAL A 38 -13.49 2.30 8.15
N ALA A 39 -14.00 2.29 6.93
CA ALA A 39 -15.40 2.55 6.63
C ALA A 39 -16.11 1.25 6.26
N THR A 40 -17.37 1.09 6.67
CA THR A 40 -18.19 -0.04 6.22
C THR A 40 -19.07 0.42 5.07
N VAL A 41 -19.05 -0.33 3.97
CA VAL A 41 -19.93 -0.10 2.82
C VAL A 41 -20.92 -1.27 2.75
N ASN A 42 -22.21 -0.96 2.57
CA ASN A 42 -23.28 -1.97 2.50
C ASN A 42 -23.54 -2.47 1.06
N GLU A 43 -22.68 -2.08 0.12
CA GLU A 43 -22.77 -2.44 -1.30
C GLU A 43 -21.77 -3.53 -1.65
N SER A 44 -22.15 -4.43 -2.56
CA SER A 44 -21.32 -5.53 -3.05
C SER A 44 -20.33 -5.12 -4.15
N ILE A 45 -20.05 -3.82 -4.28
CA ILE A 45 -19.19 -3.26 -5.32
C ILE A 45 -17.70 -3.47 -5.04
N VAL A 46 -17.36 -3.87 -3.82
CA VAL A 46 -15.98 -4.06 -3.37
C VAL A 46 -15.41 -5.36 -3.95
N TYR A 47 -14.23 -5.25 -4.55
CA TYR A 47 -13.48 -6.38 -5.06
C TYR A 47 -13.25 -7.45 -3.98
N GLN A 48 -13.57 -8.70 -4.32
CA GLN A 48 -13.29 -9.82 -3.42
C GLN A 48 -11.92 -10.40 -3.71
N ALA A 49 -11.06 -10.48 -2.69
CA ALA A 49 -9.74 -11.11 -2.80
C ALA A 49 -9.78 -12.55 -3.35
N SER A 50 -10.91 -13.26 -3.19
CA SER A 50 -11.12 -14.58 -3.80
C SER A 50 -11.15 -14.57 -5.33
N ALA A 51 -11.49 -13.44 -5.97
CA ALA A 51 -11.49 -13.31 -7.42
C ALA A 51 -10.06 -13.34 -8.01
N ALA A 52 -9.05 -12.88 -7.26
CA ALA A 52 -7.65 -13.00 -7.65
C ALA A 52 -7.14 -14.45 -7.64
N ASN A 53 -7.75 -15.31 -6.82
CA ASN A 53 -7.36 -16.70 -6.64
C ASN A 53 -8.04 -17.65 -7.64
N ASP A 54 -8.91 -17.15 -8.51
CA ASP A 54 -9.49 -17.94 -9.60
C ASP A 54 -8.42 -18.19 -10.68
N PRO A 55 -8.08 -19.44 -11.01
CA PRO A 55 -7.16 -19.74 -12.11
C PRO A 55 -7.56 -19.11 -13.45
N ASN A 56 -8.86 -18.89 -13.67
CA ASN A 56 -9.36 -18.24 -14.88
C ASN A 56 -9.06 -16.74 -14.92
N ALA A 57 -8.80 -16.10 -13.78
CA ALA A 57 -8.44 -14.69 -13.71
C ALA A 57 -7.13 -14.40 -14.47
N PHE A 58 -6.17 -15.32 -14.41
CA PHE A 58 -4.92 -15.21 -15.16
C PHE A 58 -5.15 -15.34 -16.66
N LEU A 59 -6.03 -16.26 -17.07
CA LEU A 59 -6.39 -16.45 -18.47
C LEU A 59 -7.12 -15.23 -19.03
N GLU A 60 -8.02 -14.64 -18.24
CA GLU A 60 -8.74 -13.42 -18.63
C GLU A 60 -7.79 -12.21 -18.77
N LEU A 61 -6.82 -12.09 -17.85
CA LEU A 61 -5.76 -11.09 -17.96
C LEU A 61 -4.97 -11.27 -19.25
N GLN A 62 -4.56 -12.50 -19.58
CA GLN A 62 -3.74 -12.76 -20.77
C GLN A 62 -4.49 -12.55 -22.09
N ILE A 63 -5.74 -13.02 -22.17
CA ILE A 63 -6.51 -13.00 -23.41
C ILE A 63 -7.18 -11.64 -23.64
N LYS A 64 -7.74 -11.04 -22.59
CA LYS A 64 -8.56 -9.84 -22.70
C LYS A 64 -7.87 -8.58 -22.15
N GLY A 65 -6.73 -8.72 -21.47
CA GLY A 65 -6.10 -7.60 -20.77
C GLY A 65 -6.96 -7.05 -19.63
N ALA A 66 -7.93 -7.85 -19.16
CA ALA A 66 -8.98 -7.44 -18.23
C ALA A 66 -9.15 -8.48 -17.13
N GLY A 67 -10.01 -8.19 -16.17
CA GLY A 67 -10.34 -9.12 -15.10
C GLY A 67 -9.66 -8.77 -13.78
N PRO A 68 -9.82 -9.62 -12.76
CA PRO A 68 -9.60 -9.20 -11.39
C PRO A 68 -8.12 -8.98 -11.04
N LEU A 69 -7.17 -9.47 -11.84
CA LEU A 69 -5.74 -9.26 -11.63
C LEU A 69 -5.23 -7.92 -12.16
N THR A 70 -6.06 -7.13 -12.86
CA THR A 70 -5.66 -5.78 -13.30
C THR A 70 -5.73 -4.74 -12.18
N VAL A 71 -6.40 -5.07 -11.07
CA VAL A 71 -6.55 -4.17 -9.92
C VAL A 71 -5.36 -4.32 -8.98
N ILE A 72 -4.58 -3.24 -8.81
CA ILE A 72 -3.39 -3.25 -7.96
C ILE A 72 -3.81 -3.13 -6.50
N GLY A 73 -3.84 -4.26 -5.79
CA GLY A 73 -4.05 -4.29 -4.34
C GLY A 73 -5.38 -3.68 -3.87
N ASN A 74 -6.40 -3.68 -4.71
CA ASN A 74 -7.71 -3.06 -4.45
C ASN A 74 -7.66 -1.56 -4.17
N VAL A 75 -6.64 -0.86 -4.68
CA VAL A 75 -6.58 0.60 -4.64
C VAL A 75 -7.58 1.15 -5.67
N GLU A 76 -8.62 1.81 -5.19
CA GLU A 76 -9.68 2.40 -6.02
C GLU A 76 -9.48 3.91 -6.25
N GLY A 77 -8.67 4.55 -5.40
CA GLY A 77 -8.38 5.96 -5.52
C GLY A 77 -7.23 6.39 -4.62
N ILE A 78 -6.61 7.50 -4.99
CA ILE A 78 -5.56 8.16 -4.21
C ILE A 78 -5.96 9.63 -4.09
N GLY A 79 -5.88 10.16 -2.88
CA GLY A 79 -6.12 11.57 -2.58
C GLY A 79 -4.92 12.17 -1.86
N PHE A 80 -4.68 13.45 -2.08
CA PHE A 80 -3.62 14.19 -1.39
C PHE A 80 -4.25 15.35 -0.64
N ILE A 81 -3.92 15.50 0.63
CA ILE A 81 -4.42 16.60 1.46
C ILE A 81 -3.24 17.33 2.10
N ARG A 82 -3.45 18.61 2.40
CA ARG A 82 -2.53 19.43 3.18
C ARG A 82 -3.17 19.74 4.53
N THR A 83 -2.50 19.40 5.63
CA THR A 83 -3.00 19.77 6.95
C THR A 83 -2.71 21.23 7.29
N PRO A 84 -3.48 21.85 8.19
CA PRO A 84 -3.18 23.20 8.68
C PRO A 84 -1.88 23.31 9.49
N VAL A 85 -1.25 22.19 9.85
CA VAL A 85 -0.01 22.13 10.62
C VAL A 85 1.23 21.87 9.76
N SER A 86 1.09 21.78 8.43
CA SER A 86 2.22 21.66 7.51
C SER A 86 3.10 22.92 7.57
N ASP A 87 4.39 22.71 7.78
CA ASP A 87 5.43 23.75 7.82
C ASP A 87 5.99 24.08 6.41
N ASP A 88 5.48 23.45 5.36
CA ASP A 88 5.99 23.63 4.01
C ASP A 88 5.69 25.04 3.48
N PRO A 89 6.71 25.75 2.93
CA PRO A 89 6.55 27.12 2.45
C PRO A 89 5.68 27.21 1.18
N GLU A 90 5.53 26.09 0.45
CA GLU A 90 4.72 26.01 -0.75
C GLU A 90 3.37 25.36 -0.46
N TYR A 91 2.28 26.12 -0.66
CA TYR A 91 0.92 25.65 -0.40
C TYR A 91 0.49 24.45 -1.26
N SER A 92 1.17 24.22 -2.39
CA SER A 92 0.85 23.15 -3.33
C SER A 92 1.32 21.76 -2.85
N VAL A 93 2.15 21.71 -1.80
CA VAL A 93 2.76 20.46 -1.31
C VAL A 93 1.82 19.80 -0.29
N PRO A 94 1.29 18.60 -0.58
CA PRO A 94 0.52 17.83 0.40
C PRO A 94 1.45 17.13 1.40
N ASP A 95 0.99 17.03 2.64
CA ASP A 95 1.69 16.34 3.74
C ASP A 95 1.09 14.96 4.05
N ILE A 96 -0.10 14.66 3.53
CA ILE A 96 -0.80 13.38 3.72
C ILE A 96 -1.26 12.81 2.38
N GLU A 97 -0.94 11.54 2.16
CA GLU A 97 -1.49 10.69 1.11
C GLU A 97 -2.61 9.80 1.69
N LEU A 98 -3.77 9.79 1.02
CA LEU A 98 -4.88 8.91 1.32
C LEU A 98 -5.02 7.89 0.20
N ILE A 99 -4.82 6.62 0.50
CA ILE A 99 -5.00 5.51 -0.43
C ILE A 99 -6.31 4.81 -0.06
N PHE A 100 -7.28 4.84 -0.96
CA PHE A 100 -8.57 4.19 -0.77
C PHE A 100 -8.47 2.74 -1.23
N ILE A 101 -8.52 1.81 -0.26
CA ILE A 101 -8.35 0.38 -0.50
C ILE A 101 -9.66 -0.34 -0.18
N ALA A 102 -10.27 -0.92 -1.21
CA ALA A 102 -11.46 -1.73 -1.08
C ALA A 102 -11.11 -3.17 -0.71
N ALA A 103 -10.48 -3.34 0.44
CA ALA A 103 -10.23 -4.64 1.06
C ALA A 103 -10.01 -4.45 2.56
N GLY A 104 -10.53 -5.37 3.38
CA GLY A 104 -10.33 -5.39 4.82
C GLY A 104 -9.48 -6.59 5.28
N PHE A 105 -8.48 -6.45 6.16
CA PHE A 105 -7.81 -7.56 6.86
C PHE A 105 -8.76 -8.24 7.85
N HIS A 106 -9.80 -7.52 8.28
CA HIS A 106 -10.92 -8.03 9.07
C HIS A 106 -12.17 -8.32 8.22
N THR A 107 -12.03 -8.47 6.90
CA THR A 107 -13.19 -8.83 6.07
C THR A 107 -13.54 -10.27 6.35
N ASP A 108 -14.80 -10.50 6.72
CA ASP A 108 -15.37 -11.84 6.72
C ASP A 108 -15.42 -12.34 5.27
N SER A 109 -14.35 -13.00 4.83
CA SER A 109 -14.38 -13.78 3.59
C SER A 109 -15.31 -14.97 3.82
N PRO A 110 -16.26 -15.25 2.91
CA PRO A 110 -17.15 -16.38 3.06
C PRO A 110 -16.34 -17.68 2.87
N ASN A 111 -15.80 -18.23 3.95
CA ASN A 111 -15.26 -19.58 3.94
C ASN A 111 -16.45 -20.54 3.73
N PRO A 112 -16.48 -21.35 2.65
CA PRO A 112 -17.60 -22.25 2.37
C PRO A 112 -17.85 -23.27 3.50
N SER A 113 -16.82 -23.57 4.31
CA SER A 113 -16.88 -24.54 5.40
C SER A 113 -17.64 -24.08 6.66
N LEU A 114 -17.99 -22.79 6.77
CA LEU A 114 -18.64 -22.21 7.96
C LEU A 114 -20.04 -21.62 7.67
N ARG A 115 -20.71 -22.08 6.60
CA ARG A 115 -22.10 -21.67 6.34
C ARG A 115 -23.06 -22.34 7.33
N ARG A 116 -23.42 -21.61 8.39
CA ARG A 116 -24.72 -21.79 9.05
C ARG A 116 -25.76 -20.94 8.29
N PRO A 117 -26.80 -21.52 7.70
CA PRO A 117 -27.80 -20.77 6.96
C PRO A 117 -28.59 -19.89 7.94
N GLY A 118 -28.52 -18.57 7.79
CA GLY A 118 -29.54 -17.65 8.31
C GLY A 118 -29.13 -16.38 9.06
N ILE A 119 -27.84 -16.09 9.34
CA ILE A 119 -27.53 -14.98 10.29
C ILE A 119 -26.52 -13.93 9.83
N PHE A 120 -25.71 -14.11 8.77
CA PHE A 120 -24.71 -13.10 8.40
C PHE A 120 -24.96 -12.48 7.02
N ARG A 121 -25.43 -11.22 7.05
CA ARG A 121 -25.36 -10.30 5.91
C ARG A 121 -23.89 -9.90 5.75
N THR A 122 -23.26 -10.28 4.63
CA THR A 122 -21.87 -9.92 4.31
C THR A 122 -21.72 -8.40 4.33
N ARG A 123 -21.00 -7.87 5.31
CA ARG A 123 -20.61 -6.45 5.36
C ARG A 123 -19.21 -6.32 4.78
N HIS A 124 -19.06 -5.51 3.75
CA HIS A 124 -17.75 -5.23 3.17
C HIS A 124 -17.16 -4.02 3.89
N ARG A 125 -15.93 -4.17 4.38
CA ARG A 125 -15.18 -3.13 5.07
C ARG A 125 -14.14 -2.59 4.09
N THR A 126 -14.22 -1.30 3.81
CA THR A 126 -13.27 -0.54 2.99
C THR A 126 -12.29 0.13 3.93
N TYR A 127 -10.99 0.07 3.63
CA TYR A 127 -9.99 0.85 4.33
C TYR A 127 -9.71 2.15 3.60
N ILE A 128 -9.45 3.17 4.39
CA ILE A 128 -8.75 4.36 3.95
C ILE A 128 -7.38 4.23 4.61
N HIS A 129 -6.38 3.99 3.79
CA HIS A 129 -4.99 4.01 4.20
C HIS A 129 -4.53 5.47 4.18
N CYS A 130 -3.86 5.92 5.23
CA CYS A 130 -3.32 7.27 5.35
C CYS A 130 -1.81 7.16 5.51
N SER A 131 -1.03 7.68 4.58
CA SER A 131 0.43 7.77 4.68
C SER A 131 0.86 9.22 4.89
N TRP A 132 1.80 9.44 5.81
CA TRP A 132 2.43 10.74 6.01
C TRP A 132 3.57 10.90 5.01
N ILE A 133 3.53 11.97 4.23
CA ILE A 133 4.58 12.32 3.27
C ILE A 133 5.60 13.18 4.00
N SER A 134 6.72 12.58 4.43
CA SER A 134 7.84 13.32 5.01
C SER A 134 8.76 13.82 3.90
N HIS A 135 8.85 15.14 3.73
CA HIS A 135 9.81 15.80 2.84
C HIS A 135 11.08 16.23 3.60
#